data_AF-A0A8T3VB14-F1
#
_entry.id   AF-A0A8T3VB14-F1
#
_cell.length_a   1.000
_cell.length_b   1.000
_cell.length_c   1.000
_cell.angle_alpha   90.00
_cell.angle_beta   90.00
_cell.angle_gamma   90.00
#
_symmetry.space_group_name_H-M   'P 1'
#
loop_
_entity.id
_entity.type
_entity.pdbx_description
1 polymer ?
#
loop_
_entity_poly.entity_id
_entity_poly.type
_entity_poly.pdbx_seq_one_letter_code
_entity_poly.pdbx_strand_id
1 'polypeptide(L)'
;MIIINEDLCKGCHLCLFMCYKNVYAISPEINSKGVQLPFVKFEERCTKCGTCEVACPDQAITVDLPDNWWMDEEKDINFNPHFTKRGM
;
A
#
# COMPACT_ATOMS: atom_id res chain seq x y z
N MET A 1 8.08 2.60 4.38
CA MET A 1 8.41 1.78 3.22
C MET A 1 7.13 1.17 2.68
N ILE A 2 7.02 0.98 1.37
CA ILE A 2 5.93 0.23 0.74
C ILE A 2 6.51 -1.09 0.26
N ILE A 3 5.86 -2.21 0.57
CA ILE A 3 6.24 -3.54 0.12
C ILE A 3 5.14 -4.08 -0.80
N ILE A 4 5.53 -4.66 -1.94
CA ILE A 4 4.61 -5.32 -2.88
C ILE A 4 4.96 -6.81 -2.91
N ASN A 5 4.02 -7.66 -2.51
CA ASN A 5 4.13 -9.10 -2.61
C ASN A 5 3.78 -9.54 -4.05
N GLU A 6 4.78 -9.87 -4.85
CA GLU A 6 4.64 -10.34 -6.23
C GLU A 6 3.87 -11.67 -6.35
N ASP A 7 3.83 -12.45 -5.27
CA ASP A 7 3.08 -13.70 -5.25
C ASP A 7 1.57 -13.48 -5.23
N LEU A 8 1.14 -12.43 -4.53
CA LEU A 8 -0.26 -12.04 -4.43
C LEU A 8 -0.68 -11.08 -5.54
N CYS A 9 0.19 -10.15 -5.94
CA CYS A 9 -0.15 -9.11 -6.89
C CYS A 9 -0.55 -9.67 -8.27
N LYS A 10 -1.69 -9.22 -8.78
CA LYS A 10 -2.23 -9.63 -10.09
C LYS A 10 -2.03 -8.59 -11.19
N GLY A 11 -1.33 -7.49 -10.92
CA GLY A 11 -1.09 -6.44 -11.92
C GLY A 11 -2.36 -5.69 -12.34
N CYS A 12 -3.33 -5.48 -11.44
CA CYS A 12 -4.55 -4.73 -11.74
C CYS A 12 -4.37 -3.20 -11.74
N HIS A 13 -3.21 -2.72 -11.28
CA HIS A 13 -2.79 -1.32 -11.23
C HIS A 13 -3.72 -0.35 -10.45
N LEU A 14 -4.64 -0.85 -9.62
CA LEU A 14 -5.46 -0.01 -8.73
C LEU A 14 -4.63 0.89 -7.81
N CYS A 15 -3.46 0.43 -7.37
CA CYS A 15 -2.55 1.24 -6.55
C CYS A 15 -2.03 2.51 -7.27
N LEU A 16 -1.90 2.48 -8.61
CA LEU A 16 -1.55 3.65 -9.40
C LEU A 16 -2.68 4.68 -9.37
N PHE A 17 -3.92 4.23 -9.57
CA PHE A 17 -5.10 5.10 -9.60
C PHE A 17 -5.42 5.71 -8.23
N MET A 18 -5.26 4.93 -7.16
CA MET A 18 -5.62 5.37 -5.81
C MET A 18 -4.54 6.24 -5.14
N CYS A 19 -3.31 6.19 -5.63
CA CYS A 19 -2.22 6.97 -5.05
C CYS A 19 -2.24 8.41 -5.58
N TYR A 20 -2.85 9.33 -4.82
CA TYR A 20 -2.87 10.76 -5.16
C TYR A 20 -1.48 11.43 -5.23
N LYS A 21 -0.44 10.78 -4.69
CA LYS A 21 0.96 11.22 -4.79
C LYS A 21 1.69 10.64 -6.02
N ASN A 22 1.04 9.76 -6.79
CA ASN A 22 1.56 9.14 -8.00
C ASN A 22 2.94 8.50 -7.79
N VAL A 23 3.08 7.67 -6.74
CA VAL A 23 4.38 7.07 -6.37
C VAL A 23 4.74 5.81 -7.16
N TYR A 24 3.76 5.20 -7.83
CA TYR A 24 3.91 3.93 -8.53
C TYR A 24 4.19 4.12 -10.02
N ALA A 25 4.84 3.12 -10.62
CA ALA A 25 4.94 2.92 -12.07
C ALA A 25 4.71 1.44 -12.40
N ILE A 26 4.55 1.12 -13.69
CA ILE A 26 4.37 -0.25 -14.17
C ILE A 26 5.72 -0.77 -14.67
N SER A 27 6.10 -1.97 -14.24
CA SER A 27 7.29 -2.65 -14.76
C SER A 27 7.12 -2.94 -16.25
N PRO A 28 8.14 -2.68 -17.09
CA PRO A 28 8.10 -3.10 -18.49
C PRO A 28 8.14 -4.63 -18.62
N GLU A 29 8.64 -5.33 -17.60
CA GLU A 29 8.80 -6.78 -17.59
C GLU A 29 7.52 -7.49 -17.15
N ILE A 30 7.33 -8.69 -17.71
CA ILE A 30 6.24 -9.59 -17.38
C ILE A 30 6.77 -10.65 -16.42
N ASN A 31 6.09 -10.88 -15.30
CA ASN A 31 6.48 -11.91 -14.34
C ASN A 31 6.07 -13.32 -14.81
N SER A 32 6.38 -14.35 -14.01
CA SER A 32 6.04 -15.75 -14.29
C SER A 32 4.54 -16.04 -14.45
N LYS A 33 3.65 -15.12 -14.04
CA LYS A 33 2.19 -15.23 -14.16
C LYS A 33 1.63 -14.53 -15.39
N GLY A 34 2.48 -13.94 -16.22
CA GLY A 34 2.04 -13.24 -17.42
C GLY A 34 1.50 -11.83 -17.16
N VAL A 35 1.81 -11.21 -16.02
CA VAL A 35 1.33 -9.87 -15.67
C VAL A 35 2.49 -8.89 -15.45
N GLN A 36 2.27 -7.62 -15.80
CA GLN A 36 3.17 -6.51 -15.48
C GLN A 36 2.86 -5.98 -14.08
N LEU A 37 3.84 -6.08 -13.18
CA LEU A 37 3.66 -5.67 -11.80
C LEU A 37 3.90 -4.16 -11.61
N PRO A 38 3.17 -3.52 -10.69
CA PRO A 38 3.52 -2.19 -10.23
C PRO A 38 4.80 -2.22 -9.40
N PHE A 39 5.58 -1.14 -9.42
CA PHE A 39 6.70 -0.91 -8.51
C PHE A 39 6.69 0.52 -7.99
N VAL A 40 7.35 0.75 -6.86
CA VAL A 40 7.45 2.06 -6.22
C VAL A 40 8.57 2.84 -6.91
N LYS A 41 8.21 3.86 -7.69
CA LYS A 41 9.16 4.69 -8.45
C LYS A 41 9.61 5.94 -7.71
N PHE A 42 8.70 6.54 -6.93
CA PHE A 42 8.92 7.81 -6.23
C PHE A 42 8.58 7.65 -4.74
N GLU A 43 9.34 6.81 -4.03
CA GLU A 43 9.10 6.49 -2.62
C GLU A 43 9.11 7.75 -1.73
N GLU A 44 9.94 8.74 -2.07
CA GLU A 44 10.09 9.99 -1.34
C GLU A 44 8.81 10.85 -1.29
N ARG A 45 7.86 10.60 -2.19
CA ARG A 45 6.57 11.30 -2.24
C ARG A 45 5.50 10.63 -1.38
N CYS A 46 5.76 9.42 -0.89
CA CYS A 46 4.78 8.64 -0.15
C CYS A 46 4.52 9.26 1.21
N THR A 47 3.24 9.52 1.50
CA THR A 47 2.77 10.05 2.79
C THR A 47 2.36 8.95 3.78
N LYS A 48 2.55 7.68 3.41
CA LYS A 48 2.11 6.50 4.17
C LYS A 48 0.61 6.50 4.53
N CYS A 49 -0.24 7.05 3.65
CA CYS A 49 -1.68 7.16 3.88
C CYS A 49 -2.46 5.83 3.87
N GLY A 50 -1.86 4.71 3.45
CA GLY A 50 -2.50 3.38 3.45
C GLY A 50 -3.58 3.15 2.38
N THR A 51 -3.94 4.15 1.57
CA THR A 51 -5.05 4.00 0.58
C THR A 51 -4.80 2.89 -0.44
N CYS A 52 -3.55 2.72 -0.88
CA CYS A 52 -3.16 1.67 -1.83
C CYS A 52 -3.22 0.25 -1.22
N GLU A 53 -2.96 0.12 0.08
CA GLU A 53 -3.08 -1.14 0.82
C GLU A 53 -4.55 -1.53 0.99
N VAL A 54 -5.41 -0.60 1.40
CA VAL A 54 -6.86 -0.82 1.51
C VAL A 54 -7.51 -1.12 0.16
N ALA A 55 -7.07 -0.44 -0.90
CA ALA A 55 -7.63 -0.63 -2.24
C ALA A 55 -7.14 -1.90 -2.95
N CYS A 56 -6.12 -2.59 -2.43
CA CYS A 56 -5.58 -3.78 -3.06
C CYS A 56 -6.52 -4.98 -2.83
N PRO A 57 -7.18 -5.53 -3.87
CA PRO A 57 -8.15 -6.60 -3.71
C PRO A 57 -7.51 -7.92 -3.23
N ASP A 58 -6.24 -8.13 -3.58
CA ASP A 58 -5.46 -9.34 -3.23
C ASP A 58 -4.58 -9.14 -1.99
N GLN A 59 -4.67 -7.99 -1.30
CA GLN A 59 -3.85 -7.66 -0.14
C GLN A 59 -2.34 -7.81 -0.39
N ALA A 60 -1.91 -7.48 -1.61
CA ALA A 60 -0.52 -7.64 -2.05
C ALA A 60 0.38 -6.46 -1.64
N ILE A 61 -0.14 -5.42 -1.00
CA ILE A 61 0.60 -4.19 -0.67
C ILE A 61 0.57 -3.99 0.84
N THR A 62 1.73 -3.68 1.42
CA THR A 62 1.87 -3.31 2.83
C THR A 62 2.56 -1.94 2.93
N VAL A 63 2.04 -1.06 3.78
CA VAL A 63 2.64 0.24 4.07
C VAL A 63 3.14 0.28 5.51
N ASP A 64 4.45 0.42 5.72
CA ASP A 64 5.02 0.51 7.06
C ASP A 64 4.59 1.81 7.76
N LEU A 65 3.74 1.67 8.77
CA LEU A 65 3.45 2.71 9.75
C LEU A 65 4.65 2.81 10.72
N PRO A 66 4.99 4.01 11.22
CA PRO A 66 5.93 4.10 12.33
C PRO A 66 5.36 3.42 13.58
N ASP A 67 6.26 2.90 14.43
CA ASP A 67 5.87 2.35 15.73
C ASP A 67 5.05 3.38 16.51
N ASN A 68 3.95 2.93 17.11
CA ASN A 68 3.06 3.77 17.92
C ASN A 68 2.47 4.98 17.18
N TRP A 69 2.20 4.92 15.86
CA TRP A 69 1.52 6.01 15.11
C TRP A 69 0.11 6.38 15.61
N TRP A 70 -0.40 5.61 16.57
CA TRP A 70 -1.67 5.73 17.27
C TRP A 70 -1.53 6.28 18.70
N MET A 71 -0.31 6.59 19.15
CA MET A 71 0.00 7.23 20.45
C MET A 71 0.57 8.65 20.28
N ASP A 72 0.43 9.26 19.11
CA ASP A 72 0.89 10.63 18.85
C ASP A 72 -0.10 11.60 19.55
N GLU A 73 0.22 12.04 20.77
CA GLU A 73 -0.63 12.90 21.62
C GLU A 73 -0.95 14.29 20.98
N GLU A 74 -0.30 14.65 19.86
CA GLU A 74 -0.37 15.97 19.24
C GLU A 74 -1.21 16.06 17.94
N LYS A 75 -1.94 15.02 17.51
CA LYS A 75 -2.69 15.06 16.23
C LYS A 75 -4.18 14.73 16.37
N ASP A 76 -5.01 15.75 16.22
CA ASP A 76 -6.50 15.76 16.29
C ASP A 76 -7.26 14.95 15.22
N ILE A 77 -6.65 13.94 14.58
CA ILE A 77 -7.35 13.07 13.61
C ILE A 77 -7.09 11.58 13.88
N ASN A 78 -7.79 11.05 14.89
CA ASN A 78 -7.81 9.64 15.22
C ASN A 78 -8.85 8.88 14.37
N PHE A 79 -8.39 8.05 13.42
CA PHE A 79 -9.25 7.01 12.84
C PHE A 79 -9.26 5.78 13.78
N ASN A 80 -10.47 5.34 14.14
CA ASN A 80 -10.71 4.38 15.23
C ASN A 80 -10.29 2.93 14.87
N PRO A 81 -9.51 2.24 15.74
CA PRO A 81 -8.89 0.91 15.54
C PRO A 81 -9.83 -0.32 15.60
N HIS A 82 -11.15 -0.20 15.43
CA HIS A 82 -12.06 -1.35 15.62
C HIS A 82 -12.19 -2.34 14.45
N PHE A 83 -11.49 -2.18 13.32
CA PHE A 83 -11.62 -3.09 12.16
C PHE A 83 -10.62 -4.25 12.09
N THR A 84 -9.68 -4.39 13.04
CA THR A 84 -8.63 -5.44 12.98
C THR A 84 -8.52 -6.35 14.20
N LYS A 85 -9.60 -6.55 14.98
CA LYS A 85 -9.71 -7.82 15.73
C LYS A 85 -10.07 -8.95 14.76
N ARG A 86 -9.10 -9.35 13.93
CA ARG A 86 -9.14 -10.60 13.16
C ARG A 86 -8.16 -11.55 13.84
N GLY A 87 -8.67 -12.36 14.76
CA GLY A 87 -7.90 -13.42 15.42
C GLY A 87 -8.34 -13.68 16.85
N MET A 88 -9.10 -14.76 17.02
CA MET A 88 -9.63 -15.39 18.25
C MET A 88 -10.97 -14.84 18.77
#